data_AF-A0A2A5YM08-F1
#
_entry.id   AF-A0A2A5YM08-F1
#
_cell.length_a   1.000
_cell.length_b   1.000
_cell.length_c   1.000
_cell.angle_alpha   90.00
_cell.angle_beta   90.00
_cell.angle_gamma   90.00
#
_symmetry.space_group_name_H-M   'P 1'
#
loop_
_entity.id
_entity.type
_entity.pdbx_description
1 polymer ?
#
loop_
_entity_poly.entity_id
_entity_poly.type
_entity_poly.pdbx_seq_one_letter_code
_entity_poly.pdbx_strand_id
1 'polypeptide(L)' 'MPDGRTLTDVAREHTLEAVNCLVAMVADEKAPHAAKVSAATALLDRGWGRPRQDLGVDIKSDASVAKMLEEARRRAAT' A
#
# COMPACT_ATOMS: atom_id res chain seq x y z
N MET A 1 12.69 18.67 4.92
CA MET A 1 12.49 19.68 5.98
C MET A 1 13.73 20.57 6.05
N PRO A 2 13.70 21.76 6.67
CA PRO A 2 14.84 22.68 6.72
C PRO A 2 16.12 22.07 7.34
N ASP A 3 15.96 21.00 8.12
CA ASP A 3 17.00 20.20 8.78
C ASP A 3 17.50 19.00 7.95
N GLY A 4 17.08 18.86 6.69
CA GLY A 4 17.47 17.77 5.80
C GLY A 4 16.71 16.45 5.99
N ARG A 5 15.81 16.35 6.97
CA ARG A 5 14.98 15.14 7.17
C ARG A 5 13.90 15.00 6.10
N THR A 6 13.55 13.75 5.81
CA THR A 6 12.41 13.40 4.96
C THR A 6 11.12 13.29 5.77
N LEU A 7 9.97 13.35 5.10
CA LEU A 7 8.68 13.08 5.74
C LEU A 7 8.64 11.67 6.36
N THR A 8 9.32 10.72 5.74
CA THR A 8 9.44 9.35 6.23
C THR A 8 10.17 9.28 7.56
N ASP A 9 11.22 10.07 7.75
CA ASP A 9 12.00 10.08 9.00
C ASP A 9 11.12 10.57 10.16
N VAL A 10 10.40 11.67 9.96
CA VAL A 10 9.46 12.20 10.96
C VAL A 10 8.32 11.22 11.24
N ALA A 11 7.75 10.59 10.22
CA ALA A 11 6.69 9.61 10.41
C ALA A 11 7.16 8.39 11.23
N ARG A 12 8.41 7.94 11.02
CA ARG A 12 9.02 6.86 11.81
C ARG A 12 9.23 7.26 13.27
N GLU A 13 9.72 8.47 13.52
CA GLU A 13 9.89 9.01 14.88
C GLU A 13 8.57 9.01 15.68
N HIS A 14 7.45 9.40 15.04
CA HIS A 14 6.13 9.45 15.70
C HIS A 14 5.34 8.14 15.67
N THR A 15 5.92 7.03 15.20
CA THR A 15 5.18 5.77 15.02
C THR A 15 4.57 5.27 16.33
N LEU A 16 5.30 5.33 17.45
CA LEU A 16 4.79 4.87 18.74
C LEU A 16 3.64 5.74 19.26
N GLU A 17 3.77 7.05 19.16
CA GLU A 17 2.72 8.00 19.55
C GLU A 17 1.46 7.82 18.70
N ALA A 18 1.62 7.63 17.40
CA ALA A 18 0.50 7.36 16.50
C ALA A 18 -0.21 6.05 16.87
N VAL A 19 0.53 4.98 17.18
CA VAL A 19 -0.05 3.71 17.63
C VAL A 19 -0.81 3.89 18.94
N ASN A 20 -0.25 4.59 19.93
CA ASN A 20 -0.91 4.87 21.20
C ASN A 20 -2.20 5.69 21.01
N CYS A 21 -2.19 6.66 20.09
CA CYS A 21 -3.37 7.43 19.73
C CYS A 21 -4.49 6.53 19.16
N LEU A 22 -4.15 5.59 18.26
CA LEU A 22 -5.11 4.63 17.73
C LEU A 22 -5.69 3.73 18.82
N VAL A 23 -4.86 3.24 19.75
CA VAL A 23 -5.32 2.42 20.90
C VAL A 23 -6.28 3.22 21.79
N ALA A 24 -5.94 4.46 22.12
CA ALA A 24 -6.81 5.34 22.90
C ALA A 24 -8.14 5.60 22.19
N MET A 25 -8.13 5.82 20.88
CA MET A 25 -9.34 6.01 20.07
C MET A 25 -10.28 4.80 20.10
N VAL A 26 -9.73 3.58 20.06
CA VAL A 26 -10.53 2.34 20.17
C VAL A 26 -11.19 2.23 21.54
N ALA A 27 -10.50 2.65 22.61
CA ALA A 27 -10.99 2.59 23.99
C ALA A 27 -11.94 3.73 24.38
N ASP A 28 -11.92 4.86 23.67
CA ASP A 28 -12.72 6.04 24.02
C ASP A 28 -14.22 5.81 23.77
N GLU A 29 -15.02 5.68 24.82
CA GLU A 29 -16.48 5.47 24.73
C GLU A 29 -17.20 6.57 23.93
N LYS A 30 -16.70 7.81 23.95
CA LYS A 30 -17.32 8.98 23.32
C LYS A 30 -16.91 9.17 21.86
N ALA A 31 -15.88 8.47 21.40
CA ALA A 31 -15.44 8.56 20.01
C ALA A 31 -16.52 8.03 19.04
N PRO A 32 -16.69 8.65 17.86
CA PRO A 32 -17.60 8.15 16.83
C PRO A 32 -17.28 6.71 16.44
N HIS A 33 -18.30 5.87 16.23
CA HIS A 33 -18.10 4.47 15.86
C HIS A 33 -17.21 4.29 14.62
N ALA A 34 -17.35 5.15 13.61
CA ALA A 34 -16.50 5.13 12.43
C ALA A 34 -15.01 5.36 12.75
N ALA A 35 -14.70 6.26 13.69
CA ALA A 35 -13.33 6.52 14.12
C ALA A 35 -12.72 5.31 14.84
N LYS A 36 -13.51 4.64 15.69
CA LYS A 36 -13.11 3.39 16.36
C LYS A 36 -12.79 2.28 15.37
N VAL A 37 -13.68 2.05 14.41
CA VAL A 37 -13.52 1.01 13.37
C VAL A 37 -12.28 1.30 12.51
N SER A 38 -12.08 2.57 12.12
CA SER A 38 -10.90 2.99 11.38
C SER A 38 -9.61 2.76 12.18
N ALA A 39 -9.59 3.13 13.46
CA ALA A 39 -8.43 2.94 14.32
C ALA A 39 -8.11 1.45 14.57
N ALA A 40 -9.14 0.63 14.82
CA ALA A 40 -9.00 -0.81 14.99
C ALA A 40 -8.45 -1.48 13.71
N THR A 41 -9.02 -1.17 12.55
CA THR A 41 -8.53 -1.65 11.25
C THR A 41 -7.06 -1.27 11.04
N ALA A 42 -6.72 -0.01 11.31
CA ALA A 42 -5.37 0.51 11.16
C ALA A 42 -4.34 -0.22 12.06
N LEU A 43 -4.73 -0.63 13.27
CA LEU A 43 -3.88 -1.43 14.17
C LEU A 43 -3.70 -2.86 13.65
N LEU A 44 -4.81 -3.52 13.30
CA LEU A 44 -4.78 -4.91 12.83
C LEU A 44 -3.98 -5.05 11.53
N ASP A 45 -4.18 -4.14 10.57
CA ASP A 45 -3.44 -4.11 9.30
C ASP A 45 -1.92 -4.02 9.50
N ARG A 46 -1.46 -3.34 10.56
CA ARG A 46 -0.03 -3.18 10.86
C ARG A 46 0.56 -4.39 11.57
N GLY A 47 -0.21 -5.04 12.46
CA GLY A 47 0.25 -6.20 13.22
C GLY A 47 0.18 -7.52 12.44
N TRP A 48 -0.85 -7.68 11.61
CA TRP A 48 -1.17 -8.92 10.91
C TRP A 48 -1.05 -8.82 9.39
N GLY A 49 -0.86 -7.61 8.86
CA GLY A 49 -0.95 -7.34 7.43
C GLY A 49 -2.41 -7.26 6.96
N ARG A 50 -2.58 -6.97 5.66
CA ARG A 50 -3.88 -6.95 5.00
C ARG A 50 -4.16 -8.29 4.33
N PRO A 51 -5.43 -8.74 4.27
CA PRO A 51 -5.82 -9.86 3.42
C PRO A 51 -5.34 -9.66 1.99
N ARG A 52 -4.82 -10.73 1.38
CA ARG A 52 -4.33 -10.71 0.00
C ARG A 52 -5.40 -10.13 -0.91
N GLN A 53 -5.10 -9.02 -1.56
CA GLN A 53 -5.97 -8.42 -2.57
C GLN A 53 -5.73 -9.15 -3.88
N ASP A 54 -6.76 -9.77 -4.43
CA ASP A 54 -6.72 -10.26 -5.80
C ASP A 54 -6.95 -9.06 -6.72
N LEU A 55 -5.86 -8.56 -7.29
CA LEU A 55 -5.94 -7.62 -8.40
C LEU A 55 -6.26 -8.51 -9.61
N GLY A 56 -7.53 -8.58 -10.01
CA GLY A 56 -7.99 -9.32 -11.19
C GLY A 56 -7.39 -8.76 -12.48
N VAL A 57 -6.07 -8.87 -12.62
CA VAL A 57 -5.30 -8.44 -13.77
C VAL A 57 -5.55 -9.47 -14.85
N ASP A 58 -6.49 -9.15 -15.72
CA ASP A 58 -6.64 -9.84 -16.98
C ASP A 58 -5.44 -9.49 -17.86
N ILE A 59 -4.40 -10.32 -17.81
CA ILE A 59 -3.25 -10.23 -18.70
C ILE A 59 -3.73 -10.65 -20.09
N LYS A 60 -4.33 -9.71 -20.82
CA LYS A 60 -4.56 -9.89 -22.25
C LYS A 60 -3.18 -9.94 -22.90
N SER A 61 -2.85 -11.08 -23.51
CA SER A 61 -1.65 -11.21 -24.34
C SER A 61 -1.74 -10.13 -25.41
N ASP A 62 -0.92 -9.10 -25.28
CA ASP A 62 -0.94 -7.99 -26.20
C ASP A 62 -0.44 -8.51 -27.56
N ALA A 63 -1.35 -8.62 -28.53
CA ALA A 63 -1.02 -9.07 -29.88
C ALA A 63 0.07 -8.20 -30.52
N SER A 64 0.27 -6.97 -30.02
CA SER A 64 1.38 -6.11 -30.44
C SER A 64 2.74 -6.68 -30.06
N VAL A 65 2.90 -7.27 -28.86
CA VAL A 65 4.16 -7.90 -28.41
C VAL A 65 4.48 -9.11 -29.28
N ALA A 66 3.48 -9.92 -29.60
CA ALA A 66 3.65 -11.07 -30.50
C ALA A 66 4.12 -10.63 -31.90
N LYS A 67 3.54 -9.56 -32.44
CA LYS A 67 3.92 -9.00 -33.75
C LYS A 67 5.33 -8.40 -33.75
N MET A 68 5.72 -7.69 -32.68
CA MET A 68 7.07 -7.14 -32.52
C MET A 68 8.14 -8.24 -32.46
N LEU A 69 7.85 -9.35 -31.79
CA LEU A 69 8.74 -10.52 -31.74
C LEU A 69 8.91 -11.16 -33.12
N GLU A 70 7.85 -11.25 -33.91
CA GLU A 70 7.92 -11.78 -35.28
C GLU A 70 8.74 -10.86 -36.20
N GLU A 71 8.54 -9.56 -36.12
CA GLU A 71 9.30 -8.58 -36.89
C GLU A 71 10.79 -8.57 -36.50
N ALA A 72 11.11 -8.68 -35.21
CA ALA A 72 12.49 -8.78 -34.74
C ALA A 72 13.16 -10.08 -35.24
N ARG A 73 12.44 -11.21 -35.24
CA ARG A 73 12.93 -12.48 -35.80
C ARG A 73 13.19 -12.39 -37.30
N ARG A 74 12.34 -11.68 -38.06
CA ARG A 74 12.55 -11.44 -39.49
C ARG A 74 13.80 -10.59 -39.77
N ARG A 75 14.06 -9.57 -38.94
CA ARG A 75 15.25 -8.71 -39.07
C ARG A 75 16.56 -9.41 -38.70
N ALA A 76 16.50 -10.40 -37.81
CA ALA A 76 17.68 -11.19 -37.42
C ALA A 76 18.03 -12.32 -38.41
N ALA A 77 17.13 -12.62 -39.35
CA ALA A 77 17.30 -13.67 -40.36
C ALA A 77 17.73 -13.14 -41.74
N THR A 78 18.16 -11.88 -41.83
CA THR A 78 18.75 -11.25 -43.02
C THR A 78 20.20 -10.87 -42.72
#